data_AF-A0A7C1III5-F1
#
_entry.id   AF-A0A7C1III5-F1
#
_cell.length_a   1.000
_cell.length_b   1.000
_cell.length_c   1.000
_cell.angle_alpha   90.00
_cell.angle_beta   90.00
_cell.angle_gamma   90.00
#
_symmetry.space_group_name_H-M   'P 1'
#
loop_
_entity.id
_entity.type
_entity.pdbx_description
1 polymer ?
#
loop_
_entity_poly.entity_id
_entity_poly.type
_entity_poly.pdbx_seq_one_letter_code
_entity_poly.pdbx_strand_id
1 'polypeptide(L)'
;MVDLTYLQDKMKMLYYEKDSRRGLYATFTWLVEEIGELAEALLSQNREAIEEEIADVIAWTLSIANLVGINAESSFCKKYGC
;
A
#
# COMPACT_ATOMS: atom_id res chain seq x y z
N MET A 1 -6.34 9.02 -16.45
CA MET A 1 -5.18 9.47 -15.66
C MET A 1 -5.14 8.58 -14.43
N VAL A 2 -3.99 7.99 -14.10
CA VAL A 2 -3.84 7.18 -12.90
C VAL A 2 -3.41 8.11 -11.79
N ASP A 3 -4.19 8.20 -10.72
CA ASP A 3 -3.91 8.97 -9.52
C ASP A 3 -4.00 8.08 -8.28
N LEU A 4 -3.63 8.62 -7.11
CA LEU A 4 -3.53 7.83 -5.90
C LEU A 4 -4.92 7.39 -5.38
N THR A 5 -5.97 8.19 -5.62
CA THR A 5 -7.36 7.82 -5.32
C THR A 5 -7.82 6.65 -6.20
N TYR A 6 -7.51 6.68 -7.50
CA TYR A 6 -7.81 5.61 -8.44
C TYR A 6 -7.17 4.29 -8.01
N LEU A 7 -5.89 4.32 -7.61
CA LEU A 7 -5.20 3.12 -7.10
C LEU A 7 -5.84 2.63 -5.80
N GLN A 8 -6.19 3.55 -4.90
CA GLN A 8 -6.85 3.21 -3.64
C GLN A 8 -8.20 2.50 -3.87
N ASP A 9 -9.00 3.01 -4.80
CA ASP A 9 -10.30 2.44 -5.16
C ASP A 9 -10.14 1.06 -5.82
N LYS A 10 -9.10 0.86 -6.63
CA LYS A 10 -8.75 -0.46 -7.18
C LYS A 10 -8.41 -1.46 -6.08
N MET A 11 -7.57 -1.08 -5.12
CA MET A 11 -7.25 -1.94 -3.97
C MET A 11 -8.50 -2.25 -3.14
N LYS A 12 -9.38 -1.26 -2.96
CA LYS A 12 -10.65 -1.45 -2.26
C LYS A 12 -11.53 -2.48 -2.97
N MET A 13 -11.69 -2.35 -4.29
CA MET A 13 -12.52 -3.25 -5.08
C MET A 13 -12.02 -4.71 -5.04
N LEU A 14 -10.70 -4.91 -5.05
CA LEU A 14 -10.10 -6.24 -5.13
C LEU A 14 -9.94 -6.91 -3.77
N TYR A 15 -9.56 -6.16 -2.73
CA TYR A 15 -9.03 -6.73 -1.50
C TYR A 15 -9.79 -6.36 -0.23
N TYR A 16 -10.66 -5.34 -0.26
CA TYR A 16 -11.29 -4.81 0.95
C TYR A 16 -12.05 -5.85 1.78
N GLU A 17 -12.79 -6.77 1.14
CA GLU A 17 -13.51 -7.81 1.88
C GLU A 17 -12.55 -8.75 2.63
N LYS A 18 -11.46 -9.18 1.96
CA LYS A 18 -10.44 -10.05 2.56
C LYS A 18 -9.73 -9.32 3.70
N ASP A 19 -9.37 -8.06 3.47
CA ASP A 19 -8.66 -7.23 4.43
C ASP A 19 -9.52 -6.92 5.65
N SER A 20 -10.81 -6.65 5.43
CA SER A 20 -11.77 -6.39 6.52
C SER A 20 -11.99 -7.62 7.39
N ARG A 21 -12.00 -8.82 6.79
CA ARG A 21 -12.09 -10.09 7.54
C ARG A 21 -10.83 -10.40 8.32
N ARG A 22 -9.65 -10.12 7.74
CA ARG A 22 -8.34 -10.28 8.38
C ARG A 22 -8.12 -9.29 9.52
N GLY A 23 -8.64 -8.07 9.37
CA GLY A 23 -8.57 -7.02 10.37
C GLY A 23 -7.32 -6.15 10.24
N LEU A 24 -7.40 -4.93 10.79
CA LEU A 24 -6.39 -3.88 10.62
C LEU A 24 -4.97 -4.31 10.99
N TYR A 25 -4.78 -4.87 12.18
CA TYR A 25 -3.43 -5.20 12.67
C TYR A 25 -2.79 -6.34 11.90
N ALA A 26 -3.57 -7.34 11.49
CA ALA A 26 -3.05 -8.41 10.65
C ALA A 26 -2.74 -7.91 9.23
N THR A 27 -3.55 -7.01 8.67
CA THR A 27 -3.22 -6.34 7.40
C THR A 27 -1.97 -5.46 7.52
N PHE A 28 -1.76 -4.81 8.68
CA PHE A 28 -0.53 -4.06 8.95
C PHE A 28 0.70 -4.99 9.05
N THR A 29 0.55 -6.20 9.57
CA THR A 29 1.64 -7.20 9.54
C THR A 29 2.11 -7.50 8.12
N TRP A 30 1.18 -7.63 7.16
CA TRP A 30 1.53 -7.81 5.75
C TRP A 30 2.29 -6.60 5.19
N LEU A 31 1.87 -5.37 5.49
CA LEU A 31 2.66 -4.19 5.10
C LEU A 31 4.11 -4.25 5.65
N VAL A 32 4.29 -4.70 6.89
CA VAL A 32 5.62 -4.81 7.50
C VAL A 32 6.46 -5.89 6.82
N GLU A 33 5.84 -6.97 6.36
CA GLU A 33 6.47 -8.03 5.57
C GLU A 33 7.01 -7.46 4.24
N GLU A 34 6.20 -6.76 3.46
CA GLU A 34 6.65 -6.13 2.19
C GLU A 34 7.76 -5.09 2.40
N ILE A 35 7.76 -4.38 3.55
CA ILE A 35 8.87 -3.48 3.88
C ILE A 35 10.18 -4.26 4.08
N GLY A 36 10.09 -5.46 4.63
CA GLY A 36 11.21 -6.39 4.76
C GLY A 36 11.69 -6.90 3.41
N GLU A 37 10.77 -7.32 2.54
CA GLU A 37 11.08 -7.78 1.18
C GLU A 37 11.70 -6.66 0.34
N LEU A 38 11.17 -5.43 0.43
CA LEU A 38 11.79 -4.24 -0.16
C LEU A 38 13.22 -4.02 0.33
N ALA A 39 13.49 -4.21 1.63
CA ALA A 39 14.83 -4.07 2.16
C ALA A 39 15.79 -5.12 1.59
N GLU A 40 15.34 -6.36 1.42
CA GLU A 40 16.11 -7.43 0.79
C GLU A 40 16.37 -7.16 -0.70
N ALA A 41 15.35 -6.69 -1.44
CA ALA A 41 15.47 -6.30 -2.84
C ALA A 41 16.51 -5.18 -3.03
N LEU A 42 16.51 -4.18 -2.13
CA LEU A 42 17.50 -3.10 -2.13
C LEU A 42 18.92 -3.60 -1.85
N LEU A 43 19.09 -4.49 -0.87
CA LEU A 43 20.40 -5.07 -0.54
C LEU A 43 20.95 -5.95 -1.67
N SER A 44 20.08 -6.67 -2.37
CA SER A 44 20.46 -7.50 -3.52
C SER A 44 20.70 -6.70 -4.80
N GLN A 45 20.37 -5.40 -4.82
CA GLN A 45 20.43 -4.53 -6.01
C GLN A 45 19.65 -5.08 -7.20
N ASN A 46 18.65 -5.94 -6.96
CA ASN A 46 17.81 -6.49 -8.00
C ASN A 46 16.73 -5.49 -8.36
N ARG A 47 16.89 -4.82 -9.50
CA ARG A 47 15.97 -3.78 -9.96
C ARG A 47 14.53 -4.28 -10.15
N GLU A 48 14.36 -5.48 -10.69
CA GLU A 48 13.03 -6.04 -10.93
C GLU A 48 12.30 -6.28 -9.61
N ALA A 49 13.00 -6.88 -8.64
CA ALA A 49 12.45 -7.05 -7.29
C ALA A 49 12.14 -5.70 -6.64
N ILE A 50 13.04 -4.70 -6.73
CA ILE A 50 12.79 -3.37 -6.16
C ILE A 50 11.50 -2.74 -6.74
N GLU A 51 11.27 -2.89 -8.05
CA GLU A 51 10.07 -2.36 -8.70
C GLU A 51 8.79 -3.06 -8.20
N GLU A 52 8.85 -4.38 -7.99
CA GLU A 52 7.77 -5.20 -7.42
C GLU A 52 7.45 -4.79 -5.97
N GLU A 53 8.45 -4.80 -5.10
CA GLU A 53 8.27 -4.52 -3.68
C GLU A 53 7.80 -3.08 -3.39
N ILE A 54 8.21 -2.10 -4.21
CA ILE A 54 7.67 -0.74 -4.12
C ILE A 54 6.16 -0.73 -4.41
N ALA A 55 5.72 -1.51 -5.40
CA ALA A 55 4.31 -1.59 -5.74
C ALA A 55 3.50 -2.24 -4.60
N ASP A 56 4.04 -3.28 -3.98
CA ASP A 56 3.37 -3.97 -2.87
C ASP A 56 3.29 -3.11 -1.61
N VAL A 57 4.37 -2.40 -1.24
CA VAL A 57 4.33 -1.42 -0.14
C VAL A 57 3.25 -0.36 -0.37
N ILE A 58 3.11 0.15 -1.60
CA ILE A 58 2.04 1.10 -1.94
C ILE A 58 0.67 0.42 -1.82
N ALA A 59 0.49 -0.78 -2.38
CA ALA A 59 -0.77 -1.50 -2.37
C ALA A 59 -1.28 -1.75 -0.93
N TRP A 60 -0.43 -2.28 -0.05
CA TRP A 60 -0.81 -2.53 1.34
C TRP A 60 -1.03 -1.25 2.14
N THR A 61 -0.30 -0.17 1.85
CA THR A 61 -0.57 1.15 2.44
C THR A 61 -1.97 1.64 2.07
N LEU A 62 -2.37 1.47 0.81
CA LEU A 62 -3.71 1.83 0.35
C LEU A 62 -4.80 0.91 0.91
N SER A 63 -4.50 -0.38 1.09
CA SER A 63 -5.40 -1.32 1.78
C SER A 63 -5.65 -0.89 3.24
N ILE A 64 -4.61 -0.46 3.96
CA ILE A 64 -4.77 0.11 5.31
C ILE A 64 -5.61 1.38 5.26
N ALA A 65 -5.33 2.30 4.33
CA ALA A 65 -6.09 3.54 4.16
C ALA A 65 -7.59 3.25 3.96
N ASN A 66 -7.92 2.22 3.17
CA ASN A 66 -9.28 1.76 2.99
C ASN A 66 -9.92 1.23 4.28
N LEU A 67 -9.20 0.42 5.07
CA LEU A 67 -9.71 -0.11 6.34
C LEU A 67 -9.98 0.98 7.38
N VAL A 68 -9.16 2.04 7.40
CA VAL A 68 -9.31 3.14 8.37
C VAL A 68 -10.13 4.32 7.83
N GLY A 69 -10.62 4.24 6.60
CA GLY A 69 -11.47 5.27 5.99
C GLY A 69 -10.74 6.57 5.65
N ILE A 70 -9.45 6.52 5.33
CA ILE A 70 -8.65 7.68 4.94
C ILE A 70 -8.48 7.69 3.42
N ASN A 71 -8.73 8.83 2.77
CA ASN A 71 -8.31 9.04 1.38
C ASN A 71 -6.83 9.42 1.35
N ALA A 72 -6.01 8.56 0.75
CA ALA A 72 -4.55 8.69 0.75
C ALA A 72 -4.07 9.95 0.02
N GLU A 73 -4.68 10.26 -1.12
CA GLU A 73 -4.31 11.43 -1.94
C GLU A 73 -4.55 12.74 -1.20
N SER A 74 -5.76 12.91 -0.65
CA SER A 74 -6.13 14.08 0.16
C SER A 74 -5.22 14.21 1.38
N SER A 75 -4.89 13.10 2.04
CA SER A 75 -3.97 13.09 3.19
C SER A 75 -2.55 13.49 2.77
N PHE A 76 -2.08 13.03 1.61
CA PHE A 76 -0.79 13.39 1.06
C PHE A 76 -0.72 14.88 0.72
N CYS A 77 -1.71 15.39 -0.01
CA CYS A 77 -1.77 16.80 -0.42
C CYS A 77 -1.92 17.76 0.77
N LYS A 78 -2.69 17.37 1.79
CA LYS A 78 -2.77 18.13 3.05
C LYS A 78 -1.42 18.29 3.73
N LYS A 79 -0.50 17.32 3.59
CA LYS A 79 0.81 17.32 4.26
C LYS A 79 1.90 17.97 3.43
N TYR A 80 1.93 17.73 2.12
CA TYR A 80 3.07 18.10 1.26
C TYR A 80 2.76 19.22 0.28
N GLY A 81 1.50 19.63 0.15
CA GLY A 81 1.07 20.60 -0.85
C GLY A 81 0.90 19.93 -2.21
N CYS A 82 -0.37 19.87 -2.63
CA CYS A 82 -0.83 19.81 -4.01
C CYS A 82 -1.88 20.92 -4.14
#